data_AF-A0A231V3C7-F1
#
_entry.id   AF-A0A231V3C7-F1
#
_cell.length_a   1.000
_cell.length_b   1.000
_cell.length_c   1.000
_cell.angle_alpha   90.00
_cell.angle_beta   90.00
_cell.angle_gamma   90.00
#
_symmetry.space_group_name_H-M   'P 1'
#
loop_
_entity.id
_entity.type
_entity.pdbx_description
1 polymer ?
#
loop_
_entity_poly.entity_id
_entity_poly.type
_entity_poly.pdbx_seq_one_letter_code
_entity_poly.pdbx_strand_id
1 'polypeptide(L)'
;MGFFNRSEKHGDLVGAMMDRTGALDDERILRLSDSVLRTAWFRCQGCRQADACAEFLETGDADAPTPDYCQNKALMDSLAR
;
A
#
# COMPACT_ATOMS: atom_id res chain seq x y z
N MET A 1 6.31 -24.04 6.92
CA MET A 1 6.72 -22.74 7.51
C MET A 1 6.37 -21.63 6.52
N GLY A 2 5.43 -20.71 6.80
CA GLY A 2 4.95 -19.77 5.75
C GLY A 2 4.41 -18.41 6.21
N PHE A 3 4.43 -18.09 7.50
CA PHE A 3 3.85 -16.84 8.02
C PHE A 3 4.77 -15.61 7.92
N PHE A 4 6.09 -15.80 8.02
CA PHE A 4 7.07 -14.71 7.92
C PHE A 4 7.11 -14.10 6.51
N ASN A 5 7.17 -14.96 5.48
CA ASN A 5 7.22 -14.54 4.08
C ASN A 5 6.01 -13.69 3.65
N ARG A 6 4.82 -13.99 4.20
CA ARG A 6 3.60 -13.25 3.89
C ARG A 6 3.60 -11.85 4.52
N SER A 7 4.01 -11.75 5.78
CA SER A 7 4.05 -10.47 6.49
C SER A 7 5.06 -9.51 5.85
N GLU A 8 6.24 -10.01 5.49
CA GLU A 8 7.27 -9.22 4.80
C GLU A 8 6.79 -8.76 3.41
N LYS A 9 6.18 -9.66 2.62
CA LYS A 9 5.60 -9.32 1.32
C LYS A 9 4.54 -8.22 1.42
N HIS A 10 3.60 -8.32 2.37
CA HIS A 10 2.57 -7.29 2.53
C HIS A 10 3.15 -5.93 2.95
N GLY A 11 4.28 -5.94 3.66
CA GLY A 11 4.95 -4.72 4.04
C GLY A 11 5.63 -4.01 2.90
N ASP A 12 6.37 -4.77 2.11
CA ASP A 12 6.98 -4.26 0.88
C ASP A 12 5.91 -3.68 -0.06
N LEU A 13 4.80 -4.41 -0.26
CA LEU A 13 3.67 -3.95 -1.07
C LEU A 13 3.01 -2.67 -0.55
N VAL A 14 2.81 -2.53 0.77
CA VAL A 14 2.18 -1.31 1.32
C VAL A 14 3.10 -0.10 1.17
N GLY A 15 4.41 -0.29 1.37
CA GLY A 15 5.42 0.75 1.16
C GLY A 15 5.48 1.20 -0.29
N ALA A 16 5.55 0.25 -1.23
CA ALA A 16 5.56 0.52 -2.66
C ALA A 16 4.27 1.22 -3.15
N MET A 17 3.11 0.87 -2.60
CA MET A 17 1.86 1.61 -2.88
C MET A 17 1.92 3.06 -2.41
N MET A 18 2.47 3.33 -1.22
CA MET A 18 2.61 4.70 -0.71
C MET A 18 3.62 5.49 -1.54
N ASP A 19 4.75 4.88 -1.92
CA ASP A 19 5.74 5.47 -2.83
C ASP A 19 5.11 5.89 -4.15
N ARG A 20 4.37 4.97 -4.78
CA ARG A 20 3.68 5.23 -6.06
C ARG A 20 2.72 6.41 -6.01
N THR A 21 2.01 6.59 -4.90
CA THR A 21 1.10 7.74 -4.75
C THR A 21 1.82 9.09 -4.61
N GLY A 22 3.16 9.10 -4.57
CA GLY A 22 3.97 10.26 -4.26
C GLY A 22 3.96 10.61 -2.76
N ALA A 23 3.31 9.78 -1.92
CA ALA A 23 3.13 10.07 -0.50
C ALA A 23 4.46 10.10 0.26
N LEU A 24 5.44 9.27 -0.12
CA LEU A 24 6.75 9.25 0.54
C LEU A 24 7.55 10.54 0.30
N ASP A 25 7.33 11.22 -0.83
CA ASP A 25 7.97 12.50 -1.18
C ASP A 25 7.20 13.71 -0.61
N ASP A 26 5.98 13.47 -0.13
CA ASP A 26 5.09 14.49 0.38
C ASP A 26 5.13 14.57 1.92
N GLU A 27 5.29 15.77 2.45
CA GLU A 27 5.28 16.05 3.89
C GLU A 27 3.99 15.60 4.61
N ARG A 28 2.90 15.32 3.89
CA ARG A 28 1.68 14.73 4.46
C ARG A 28 1.94 13.38 5.11
N ILE A 29 2.93 12.61 4.67
CA ILE A 29 3.24 11.33 5.32
C ILE A 29 3.74 11.52 6.75
N LEU A 30 4.46 12.62 7.01
CA LEU A 30 4.93 12.99 8.35
C LEU A 30 3.76 13.35 9.28
N ARG A 31 2.60 13.70 8.73
CA ARG A 31 1.38 13.99 9.48
C ARG A 31 0.51 12.75 9.71
N LEU A 32 0.82 11.62 9.07
CA LEU A 32 0.13 10.37 9.35
C LEU A 32 0.54 9.87 10.74
N SER A 33 -0.46 9.67 11.60
CA SER A 33 -0.21 9.05 12.90
C SER A 33 0.23 7.60 12.75
N ASP A 34 1.06 7.12 13.69
CA ASP A 34 1.46 5.70 13.77
C ASP A 34 0.26 4.75 13.74
N SER A 35 -0.84 5.13 14.39
CA SER A 35 -2.08 4.34 14.40
C SER A 35 -2.67 4.14 12.99
N VAL A 36 -2.59 5.16 12.12
CA VAL A 36 -3.07 5.06 10.73
C VAL A 36 -2.17 4.11 9.93
N LEU A 37 -0.85 4.25 10.03
CA LEU A 37 0.10 3.37 9.36
C LEU A 37 -0.06 1.91 9.80
N ARG A 38 -0.19 1.69 11.11
CA ARG A 38 -0.39 0.36 11.68
C ARG A 38 -1.72 -0.26 11.28
N THR A 39 -2.78 0.55 11.20
CA THR A 39 -4.09 0.09 10.69
C THR A 39 -4.00 -0.28 9.21
N ALA A 40 -3.31 0.52 8.40
CA ALA A 40 -3.10 0.24 6.98
C ALA A 40 -2.32 -1.06 6.77
N TRP A 41 -1.29 -1.31 7.59
CA TRP A 41 -0.54 -2.55 7.61
C TRP A 41 -1.44 -3.77 7.90
N PHE A 42 -2.23 -3.71 8.97
CA PHE A 42 -3.14 -4.81 9.33
C PHE A 42 -4.20 -5.08 8.25
N ARG A 43 -4.72 -4.03 7.61
CA ARG A 43 -5.63 -4.15 6.46
C ARG A 43 -4.96 -4.82 5.26
N CYS A 44 -3.72 -4.42 4.96
CA CYS A 44 -2.93 -5.01 3.87
C CYS A 44 -2.70 -6.51 4.12
N GLN A 45 -2.27 -6.87 5.32
CA GLN A 45 -2.08 -8.28 5.75
C GLN A 45 -3.33 -9.16 5.54
N GLY A 46 -4.53 -8.60 5.75
CA GLY A 46 -5.80 -9.28 5.52
C GLY A 46 -6.18 -9.43 4.05
N CYS A 47 -5.50 -8.74 3.13
CA CYS A 47 -5.79 -8.80 1.71
C CYS A 47 -5.46 -10.17 1.11
N ARG A 48 -6.34 -10.66 0.24
CA ARG A 48 -6.19 -11.93 -0.50
C ARG A 48 -5.63 -11.75 -1.91
N GLN A 49 -5.40 -10.51 -2.34
CA GLN A 49 -5.00 -10.13 -3.70
C GLN A 49 -3.60 -9.52 -3.70
N ALA A 50 -2.69 -10.07 -2.89
CA ALA A 50 -1.31 -9.58 -2.76
C ALA A 50 -0.52 -9.77 -4.05
N ASP A 51 -0.71 -10.88 -4.77
CA ASP A 51 -0.05 -11.15 -6.05
C ASP A 51 -0.50 -10.18 -7.15
N ALA A 52 -1.81 -9.91 -7.24
CA ALA A 52 -2.33 -8.87 -8.15
C ALA A 52 -1.80 -7.47 -7.79
N CYS A 53 -1.60 -7.18 -6.50
CA CYS A 53 -0.95 -5.94 -6.06
C CYS A 53 0.50 -5.84 -6.50
N ALA A 54 1.26 -6.93 -6.43
CA ALA A 54 2.64 -6.97 -6.90
C ALA A 54 2.69 -6.71 -8.42
N GLU A 55 1.88 -7.42 -9.20
CA GLU A 55 1.80 -7.22 -10.65
C GLU A 55 1.39 -5.78 -11.02
N PHE A 56 0.41 -5.21 -10.31
CA PHE A 56 0.02 -3.81 -10.50
C PHE A 56 1.18 -2.84 -10.24
N LEU A 57 1.96 -3.08 -9.19
CA LEU A 57 3.11 -2.24 -8.85
C LEU A 57 4.23 -2.36 -9.89
N GLU A 58 4.48 -3.56 -10.41
CA GLU A 58 5.54 -3.83 -11.40
C GLU A 58 5.18 -3.35 -12.82
N THR A 59 3.92 -3.51 -13.22
CA THR A 59 3.50 -3.34 -14.63
C THR A 59 2.61 -2.12 -14.87
N GLY A 60 1.96 -1.60 -13.84
CA GLY A 60 1.02 -0.50 -14.00
C GLY A 60 1.74 0.82 -14.29
N ASP A 61 1.10 1.69 -15.07
CA ASP A 61 1.50 3.09 -15.27
C ASP A 61 1.58 3.86 -13.95
N ALA A 62 2.60 4.70 -13.77
CA ALA A 62 2.80 5.46 -12.53
C ALA A 62 1.55 6.29 -12.12
N ASP A 63 0.76 6.73 -13.11
CA ASP A 63 -0.47 7.52 -12.92
C ASP A 63 -1.74 6.66 -12.76
N ALA A 64 -1.62 5.33 -12.83
CA ALA A 64 -2.77 4.44 -12.73
C ALA A 64 -3.44 4.57 -11.34
N PRO A 65 -4.78 4.71 -11.29
CA PRO A 65 -5.49 4.90 -10.03
C PRO A 65 -5.37 3.67 -9.13
N THR A 66 -5.47 3.88 -7.82
CA THR A 66 -5.39 2.78 -6.85
C THR A 66 -6.50 1.75 -7.13
N PRO A 67 -6.17 0.45 -7.23
CA PRO A 67 -7.13 -0.59 -7.60
C PRO A 67 -8.24 -0.77 -6.56
N ASP A 68 -9.45 -1.10 -7.02
CA ASP A 68 -10.64 -1.29 -6.18
C ASP A 68 -10.51 -2.43 -5.16
N TYR A 69 -9.65 -3.41 -5.42
CA TYR A 69 -9.40 -4.48 -4.46
C TYR A 69 -8.52 -4.06 -3.27
N CYS A 70 -7.85 -2.90 -3.34
CA CYS A 70 -6.95 -2.44 -2.30
C CYS A 70 -7.75 -2.10 -1.03
N GLN A 71 -7.47 -2.81 0.06
CA GLN A 71 -8.10 -2.56 1.37
C GLN A 71 -7.76 -1.17 1.95
N ASN A 72 -6.71 -0.54 1.40
CA ASN A 72 -6.28 0.81 1.75
C ASN A 72 -6.62 1.84 0.66
N LYS A 73 -7.53 1.53 -0.29
CA LYS A 73 -7.85 2.42 -1.41
C LYS A 73 -8.15 3.85 -0.97
N ALA A 74 -9.03 4.03 0.02
CA ALA A 74 -9.37 5.36 0.52
C ALA A 74 -8.15 6.12 1.09
N LEU A 75 -7.22 5.42 1.75
CA LEU A 75 -5.99 6.04 2.24
C LEU A 75 -5.07 6.42 1.09
N MET A 76 -4.82 5.50 0.16
CA MET A 76 -3.96 5.75 -1.00
C MET A 76 -4.52 6.86 -1.89
N ASP A 77 -5.84 6.91 -2.10
CA ASP A 77 -6.53 7.96 -2.85
C ASP A 77 -6.41 9.32 -2.17
N SER A 78 -6.48 9.37 -0.83
CA SER A 78 -6.22 10.61 -0.08
C SER A 78 -4.77 11.09 -0.14
N LEU A 79 -3.85 10.17 -0.45
CA LEU A 79 -2.42 10.44 -0.55
C LEU A 79 -1.98 10.75 -1.98
N ALA A 80 -2.68 10.20 -2.98
CA ALA A 80 -2.47 10.47 -4.39
C ALA A 80 -2.57 11.97 -4.68
N ARG A 81 -1.73 12.42 -5.63
CA ARG A 81 -1.54 13.83 -5.96
C ARG A 81 -2.18 14.18 -7.29
#